data_AF-A0A957RM76-F1
#
_entry.id   AF-A0A957RM76-F1
#
_cell.length_a   1.000
_cell.length_b   1.000
_cell.length_c   1.000
_cell.angle_alpha   90.00
_cell.angle_beta   90.00
_cell.angle_gamma   90.00
#
_symmetry.space_group_name_H-M   'P 1'
#
loop_
_entity.id
_entity.type
_entity.pdbx_description
1 polymer ?
#
loop_
_entity_poly.entity_id
_entity_poly.type
_entity_poly.pdbx_seq_one_letter_code
_entity_poly.pdbx_strand_id
1 'polypeptide(L)'
;DQVPRSLMNPTPGEQAMYDQAAVADLQWVGNDVEGAKALLDECGVVDSDGDGWREYNGEKLAYVATCPNGWSDWQAAIEVVAAAGKDIGIDITTNFPEWSVYQTVVTKSDAPLPAGYDIFMMW
;
A
#
# COMPACT_ATOMS: atom_id res chain seq x y z
N ASP A 1 -14.29 -17.44 18.60
CA ASP A 1 -14.86 -16.94 17.33
C ASP A 1 -13.99 -15.84 16.78
N GLN A 2 -13.49 -16.05 15.56
CA GLN A 2 -12.45 -15.22 14.96
C GLN A 2 -13.08 -13.94 14.40
N VAL A 3 -12.64 -12.78 14.88
CA VAL A 3 -13.08 -11.48 14.34
C VAL A 3 -12.68 -11.35 12.86
N PRO A 4 -13.49 -10.68 12.01
CA PRO A 4 -13.16 -10.44 10.62
C PRO A 4 -11.81 -9.74 10.47
N ARG A 5 -11.10 -10.05 9.39
CA ARG A 5 -9.77 -9.48 9.08
C ARG A 5 -9.94 -8.04 8.54
N SER A 6 -10.45 -7.17 9.39
CA SER A 6 -10.41 -5.71 9.31
C SER A 6 -10.83 -5.22 10.70
N LEU A 7 -9.91 -4.60 11.43
CA LEU A 7 -10.11 -4.17 12.82
C LEU A 7 -11.04 -2.97 12.96
N MET A 8 -11.67 -2.52 11.87
CA MET A 8 -12.55 -1.37 11.87
C MET A 8 -13.96 -1.79 12.28
N ASN A 9 -14.53 -1.04 13.22
CA ASN A 9 -15.95 -1.05 13.55
C ASN A 9 -16.51 -2.35 14.19
N PRO A 10 -15.88 -2.96 15.21
CA PRO A 10 -16.32 -4.26 15.75
C PRO A 10 -17.57 -4.18 16.63
N THR A 11 -18.02 -2.98 17.03
CA THR A 11 -19.14 -2.85 17.97
C THR A 11 -20.50 -2.96 17.28
N PRO A 12 -21.56 -3.39 18.00
CA PRO A 12 -22.92 -3.43 17.43
C PRO A 12 -23.41 -2.08 16.91
N GLY A 13 -23.01 -0.98 17.56
CA GLY A 13 -23.41 0.37 17.14
C GLY A 13 -22.76 0.79 15.81
N GLU A 14 -21.50 0.44 15.60
CA GLU A 14 -20.80 0.75 14.35
C GLU A 14 -21.28 -0.15 13.20
N GLN A 15 -21.53 -1.44 13.49
CA GLN A 15 -22.08 -2.38 12.51
C GLN A 15 -23.50 -2.02 12.07
N ALA A 16 -24.31 -1.41 12.95
CA ALA A 16 -25.65 -0.93 12.60
C ALA A 16 -25.63 0.22 11.57
N MET A 17 -24.51 0.94 11.46
CA MET A 17 -24.31 2.03 10.50
C MET A 17 -23.58 1.58 9.23
N TYR A 18 -23.15 0.32 9.16
CA TYR A 18 -22.43 -0.25 8.04
C TYR A 18 -23.41 -0.92 7.05
N ASP A 19 -23.59 -0.31 5.89
CA ASP A 19 -24.43 -0.87 4.82
C ASP A 19 -23.68 -1.99 4.09
N GLN A 20 -23.80 -3.21 4.62
CA GLN A 20 -23.13 -4.40 4.06
C GLN A 20 -23.53 -4.69 2.61
N ALA A 21 -24.77 -4.38 2.22
CA ALA A 21 -25.27 -4.67 0.88
C ALA A 21 -24.69 -3.70 -0.15
N ALA A 22 -24.57 -2.41 0.21
CA ALA A 22 -24.03 -1.39 -0.68
C ALA A 22 -22.53 -1.50 -0.95
N VAL A 23 -21.79 -2.23 -0.12
CA VAL A 23 -20.32 -2.34 -0.22
C VAL A 23 -19.84 -3.76 -0.55
N ALA A 24 -20.76 -4.70 -0.78
CA ALA A 24 -20.45 -6.11 -0.97
C ALA A 24 -19.55 -6.37 -2.18
N ASP A 25 -19.77 -5.66 -3.27
CA ASP A 25 -18.97 -5.70 -4.51
C ASP A 25 -17.62 -4.97 -4.39
N LEU A 26 -17.49 -4.08 -3.40
CA LEU A 26 -16.25 -3.37 -3.08
C LEU A 26 -15.33 -4.15 -2.13
N GLN A 27 -15.82 -5.25 -1.54
CA GLN A 27 -15.00 -6.09 -0.67
C GLN A 27 -14.06 -6.97 -1.50
N TRP A 28 -12.77 -6.77 -1.32
CA TRP A 28 -11.74 -7.75 -1.67
C TRP A 28 -11.79 -9.00 -0.77
N VAL A 29 -11.70 -10.18 -1.38
CA VAL A 29 -11.63 -11.46 -0.65
C VAL A 29 -10.18 -11.91 -0.58
N GLY A 30 -9.49 -11.55 0.50
CA GLY A 30 -8.16 -12.06 0.80
C GLY A 30 -7.05 -11.46 -0.08
N ASN A 31 -5.97 -12.23 -0.25
CA ASN A 31 -4.78 -11.83 -1.01
C ASN A 31 -4.81 -12.47 -2.41
N ASP A 32 -5.39 -11.77 -3.39
CA ASP A 32 -5.50 -12.22 -4.79
C ASP A 32 -4.36 -11.66 -5.65
N VAL A 33 -3.20 -12.31 -5.55
CA VAL A 33 -1.99 -11.92 -6.30
C VAL A 33 -2.17 -12.10 -7.81
N GLU A 34 -2.87 -13.15 -8.24
CA GLU A 34 -3.06 -13.44 -9.67
C GLU A 34 -4.06 -12.48 -10.31
N GLY A 35 -5.14 -12.13 -9.61
CA GLY A 35 -6.06 -11.07 -10.04
C GLY A 35 -5.36 -9.71 -10.16
N ALA A 36 -4.48 -9.38 -9.21
CA ALA A 36 -3.68 -8.15 -9.29
C ALA A 36 -2.75 -8.14 -10.52
N LYS A 37 -2.06 -9.27 -10.80
CA LYS A 37 -1.22 -9.41 -12.00
C LYS A 37 -2.04 -9.26 -13.29
N ALA A 38 -3.21 -9.88 -13.37
CA ALA A 38 -4.08 -9.78 -14.54
C ALA A 38 -4.54 -8.34 -14.79
N LEU A 39 -4.92 -7.59 -13.74
CA LEU A 39 -5.27 -6.18 -13.84
C LEU A 39 -4.09 -5.32 -14.32
N LEU A 40 -2.88 -5.60 -13.84
CA LEU A 40 -1.65 -4.93 -14.30
C LEU A 40 -1.39 -5.23 -15.80
N ASP A 41 -1.54 -6.49 -16.22
CA ASP A 41 -1.41 -6.89 -17.63
C ASP A 41 -2.43 -6.17 -18.52
N GLU A 42 -3.69 -6.07 -18.09
CA GLU A 42 -4.77 -5.35 -18.80
C GLU A 42 -4.46 -3.86 -18.97
N CYS A 43 -3.76 -3.27 -17.99
CA CYS A 43 -3.31 -1.88 -18.03
C CYS A 43 -2.04 -1.68 -18.87
N GLY A 44 -1.44 -2.74 -19.41
CA GLY A 44 -0.17 -2.69 -20.15
C GLY A 44 1.05 -2.51 -19.24
N VAL A 45 0.92 -2.84 -17.95
CA VAL A 45 2.01 -2.83 -16.97
C VAL A 45 2.62 -4.23 -16.94
N VAL A 46 3.64 -4.47 -17.75
CA VAL A 46 4.23 -5.80 -17.97
C VAL A 46 5.73 -5.77 -17.74
N ASP A 47 6.29 -6.90 -17.32
CA ASP A 47 7.75 -7.11 -17.33
C ASP A 47 8.20 -7.33 -18.78
N SER A 48 8.84 -6.31 -19.33
CA SER A 48 9.23 -6.23 -20.74
C SER A 48 10.68 -6.63 -20.99
N ASP A 49 11.54 -6.60 -19.96
CA ASP A 49 12.97 -6.89 -20.07
C ASP A 49 13.38 -8.21 -19.37
N GLY A 50 12.46 -8.83 -18.62
CA GLY A 50 12.63 -10.11 -17.94
C GLY A 50 13.42 -10.03 -16.64
N ASP A 51 13.57 -8.85 -16.04
CA ASP A 51 14.29 -8.66 -14.77
C ASP A 51 13.46 -9.01 -13.52
N GLY A 52 12.17 -9.32 -13.72
CA GLY A 52 11.20 -9.66 -12.68
C GLY A 52 10.41 -8.46 -12.13
N TRP A 53 10.64 -7.26 -12.64
CA TRP A 53 9.87 -6.05 -12.35
C TRP A 53 9.03 -5.66 -13.56
N ARG A 54 7.92 -4.97 -13.31
CA ARG A 54 7.02 -4.52 -14.36
C ARG A 54 7.30 -3.08 -14.74
N GLU A 55 7.15 -2.78 -16.02
CA GLU A 55 7.25 -1.44 -16.58
C GLU A 55 5.88 -0.96 -17.06
N TYR A 56 5.69 0.36 -16.98
CA TYR A 56 4.60 1.05 -17.65
C TYR A 56 5.19 2.10 -18.58
N ASN A 57 4.86 2.04 -19.88
CA ASN A 57 5.42 2.92 -20.91
C ASN A 57 6.97 2.94 -20.96
N GLY A 58 7.61 1.82 -20.63
CA GLY A 58 9.08 1.69 -20.60
C GLY A 58 9.74 2.25 -19.34
N GLU A 59 8.96 2.69 -18.35
CA GLU A 59 9.45 3.09 -17.04
C GLU A 59 9.13 2.00 -16.02
N LYS A 60 10.16 1.52 -15.32
CA LYS A 60 10.02 0.57 -14.23
C LYS A 60 9.18 1.16 -13.10
N LEU A 61 8.22 0.38 -12.60
CA LEU A 61 7.45 0.76 -11.41
C LEU A 61 8.28 0.55 -10.15
N ALA A 62 8.95 1.63 -9.71
CA ALA A 62 9.74 1.68 -8.50
C ALA A 62 9.22 2.77 -7.56
N TYR A 63 8.96 2.41 -6.31
CA TYR A 63 8.38 3.28 -5.28
C TYR A 63 9.15 3.21 -3.97
N VAL A 64 9.06 4.27 -3.18
CA VAL A 64 9.59 4.31 -1.82
C VAL A 64 8.44 4.39 -0.81
N ALA A 65 8.37 3.38 0.06
CA ALA A 65 7.50 3.35 1.22
C ALA A 65 8.22 3.90 2.45
N THR A 66 7.62 4.89 3.11
CA THR A 66 8.28 5.66 4.16
C THR A 66 7.45 5.71 5.44
N CYS A 67 8.05 5.33 6.55
CA CYS A 67 7.46 5.52 7.88
C CYS A 67 8.49 6.05 8.89
N PRO A 68 8.06 6.73 9.97
CA PRO A 68 8.99 7.23 10.98
C PRO A 68 9.83 6.12 11.62
N ASN A 69 11.10 6.41 11.85
CA ASN A 69 11.97 5.53 12.64
C ASN A 69 11.43 5.37 14.07
N GLY A 70 11.44 4.14 14.58
CA GLY A 70 10.97 3.80 15.93
C GLY A 70 9.48 3.43 16.02
N TRP A 71 8.72 3.54 14.92
CA TRP A 71 7.34 3.05 14.84
C TRP A 71 7.34 1.61 14.33
N SER A 72 7.69 0.67 15.21
CA SER A 72 7.98 -0.73 14.82
C SER A 72 6.81 -1.45 14.16
N ASP A 73 5.59 -1.09 14.53
CA ASP A 73 4.35 -1.55 13.90
C ASP A 73 4.26 -1.10 12.43
N TRP A 74 4.52 0.17 12.17
CA TRP A 74 4.51 0.71 10.81
C TRP A 74 5.72 0.27 9.98
N GLN A 75 6.87 0.09 10.61
CA GLN A 75 8.05 -0.47 9.95
C GLN A 75 7.76 -1.88 9.42
N ALA A 76 7.17 -2.75 10.25
CA ALA A 76 6.74 -4.06 9.82
C ALA A 76 5.63 -4.00 8.75
N ALA A 77 4.69 -3.06 8.87
CA ALA A 77 3.61 -2.90 7.90
C ALA A 77 4.14 -2.55 6.50
N ILE A 78 5.09 -1.61 6.39
CA ILE A 78 5.63 -1.24 5.07
C ILE A 78 6.54 -2.32 4.47
N GLU A 79 7.19 -3.15 5.28
CA GLU A 79 7.89 -4.34 4.79
C GLU A 79 6.92 -5.37 4.20
N VAL A 80 5.74 -5.56 4.81
CA VAL A 80 4.68 -6.40 4.24
C VAL A 80 4.16 -5.83 2.93
N VAL A 81 3.99 -4.51 2.83
CA VAL A 81 3.63 -3.84 1.56
C VAL A 81 4.71 -4.08 0.51
N ALA A 82 5.98 -3.95 0.87
CA ALA A 82 7.08 -4.19 -0.06
C ALA A 82 7.16 -5.64 -0.54
N ALA A 83 6.92 -6.60 0.36
CA ALA A 83 6.82 -8.02 0.00
C ALA A 83 5.65 -8.29 -0.96
N ALA A 84 4.48 -7.69 -0.69
CA ALA A 84 3.31 -7.82 -1.58
C ALA A 84 3.56 -7.19 -2.96
N GLY A 85 4.23 -6.02 -3.02
CA GLY A 85 4.67 -5.39 -4.26
C GLY A 85 5.56 -6.30 -5.08
N LYS A 86 6.53 -6.96 -4.44
CA LYS A 86 7.40 -7.94 -5.09
C LYS A 86 6.63 -9.12 -5.70
N ASP A 87 5.61 -9.64 -5.02
CA ASP A 87 4.82 -10.76 -5.54
C ASP A 87 4.05 -10.43 -6.84
N ILE A 88 3.78 -9.14 -7.07
CA ILE A 88 3.15 -8.63 -8.29
C ILE A 88 4.13 -7.95 -9.25
N GLY A 89 5.44 -7.93 -8.95
CA GLY A 89 6.48 -7.35 -9.82
C GLY A 89 6.60 -5.82 -9.73
N ILE A 90 6.28 -5.22 -8.59
CA ILE A 90 6.48 -3.78 -8.31
C ILE A 90 7.60 -3.60 -7.28
N ASP A 91 8.62 -2.81 -7.63
CA ASP A 91 9.78 -2.58 -6.77
C ASP A 91 9.45 -1.54 -5.71
N ILE A 92 9.29 -1.98 -4.46
CA ILE A 92 9.00 -1.09 -3.34
C ILE A 92 10.16 -1.18 -2.35
N THR A 93 10.80 -0.04 -2.12
CA THR A 93 11.89 0.09 -1.14
C THR A 93 11.40 0.78 0.12
N THR A 94 11.88 0.36 1.28
CA THR A 94 11.47 0.94 2.57
C THR A 94 12.47 2.00 3.04
N ASN A 95 11.97 3.11 3.58
CA ASN A 95 12.77 4.19 4.14
C ASN A 95 12.25 4.59 5.54
N PHE A 96 13.17 4.85 6.45
CA PHE A 96 12.87 5.10 7.87
C PHE A 96 13.47 6.42 8.37
N PRO A 97 12.96 7.59 7.94
CA PRO A 97 13.44 8.88 8.39
C PRO A 97 13.09 9.15 9.86
N GLU A 98 13.87 10.00 10.50
CA GLU A 98 13.56 10.52 11.83
C GLU A 98 12.24 11.31 11.83
N TRP A 99 11.43 11.15 12.89
CA TRP A 99 10.11 11.78 12.99
C TRP A 99 10.17 13.31 12.80
N SER A 100 11.20 13.96 13.33
CA SER A 100 11.37 15.41 13.26
C SER A 100 11.44 15.93 11.83
N VAL A 101 11.98 15.13 10.90
CA VAL A 101 12.04 15.43 9.46
C VAL A 101 10.74 14.97 8.79
N TYR A 102 10.31 13.74 9.06
CA TYR A 102 9.14 13.12 8.44
C TYR A 102 7.89 13.99 8.57
N GLN A 103 7.58 14.48 9.79
CA GLN A 103 6.38 15.28 10.04
C GLN A 103 6.36 16.57 9.20
N THR A 104 7.52 17.17 8.93
CA THR A 104 7.61 18.42 8.16
C THR A 104 7.32 18.21 6.68
N VAL A 105 7.44 16.97 6.21
CA VAL A 105 7.18 16.59 4.83
C VAL A 105 5.70 16.20 4.67
N VAL A 106 5.21 15.26 5.48
CA VAL A 106 3.86 14.69 5.28
C VAL A 106 2.71 15.58 5.75
N THR A 107 2.96 16.51 6.67
CA THR A 107 1.93 17.48 7.12
C THR A 107 1.86 18.72 6.24
N LYS A 108 2.81 18.87 5.31
CA LYS A 108 2.90 20.04 4.45
C LYS A 108 1.86 19.93 3.34
N SER A 109 0.87 20.82 3.36
CA SER A 109 -0.27 20.80 2.43
C SER A 109 -0.15 21.75 1.25
N ASP A 110 0.83 22.66 1.27
CA ASP A 110 1.03 23.72 0.28
C ASP A 110 2.03 23.33 -0.83
N ALA A 111 2.58 22.12 -0.78
CA ALA A 111 3.51 21.60 -1.78
C ALA A 111 3.29 20.10 -2.04
N PRO A 112 3.60 19.61 -3.24
CA PRO A 112 3.68 18.17 -3.50
C PRO A 112 4.70 17.49 -2.58
N LEU A 113 4.47 16.21 -2.29
CA LEU A 113 5.44 15.40 -1.57
C LEU A 113 6.75 15.29 -2.38
N PRO A 114 7.91 15.35 -1.73
CA PRO A 114 9.19 15.13 -2.39
C PRO A 114 9.33 13.67 -2.82
N ALA A 115 10.24 13.42 -3.75
CA ALA A 115 10.65 12.06 -4.12
C ALA A 115 11.07 11.26 -2.87
N GLY A 116 10.69 9.98 -2.81
CA GLY A 116 10.94 9.13 -1.65
C GLY A 116 9.77 9.05 -0.66
N TYR A 117 8.63 9.64 -0.97
CA TYR A 117 7.39 9.60 -0.16
C TYR A 117 6.20 9.10 -1.00
N ASP A 118 6.44 8.16 -1.92
CA ASP A 118 5.43 7.64 -2.84
C ASP A 118 4.34 6.87 -2.10
N ILE A 119 4.75 6.12 -1.07
CA ILE A 119 3.87 5.48 -0.08
C ILE A 119 4.32 5.99 1.28
N PHE A 120 3.40 6.49 2.12
CA PHE A 120 3.77 7.01 3.43
C PHE A 120 2.73 6.65 4.49
N MET A 121 3.23 6.46 5.71
CA MET A 121 2.45 6.01 6.84
C MET A 121 2.37 7.07 7.94
N MET A 122 1.16 7.57 8.18
CA MET A 122 0.89 8.64 9.13
C MET A 122 -0.36 8.30 9.96
N TRP A 123 -0.35 8.72 11.23
CA TRP A 123 -1.51 8.62 12.12
C TRP A 123 -2.44 9.84 12.02
#